data_AF-K9PWL0-F1
#
_entry.id   AF-K9PWL0-F1
#
_cell.length_a   1.000
_cell.length_b   1.000
_cell.length_c   1.000
_cell.angle_alpha   90.00
_cell.angle_beta   90.00
_cell.angle_gamma   90.00
#
_symmetry.space_group_name_H-M   'P 1'
#
loop_
_entity.id
_entity.type
_entity.pdbx_description
1 polymer ?
#
loop_
_entity_poly.entity_id
_entity_poly.type
_entity_poly.pdbx_seq_one_letter_code
_entity_poly.pdbx_strand_id
1 'polypeptide(L)'
;MKDAISLKLVLAIDALVAIAVGAMIQLSPADFYAMNHIDIGENLNLLSEIRAPAMALLSYGILILAGIFISRLTFTATLLASTFYLSYGVARIVSIGLDGWPSESLITAAVIEIVLGLASLFCLWKYANVPNLGEQQ
;
A
#
# COMPACT_ATOMS: atom_id res chain seq x y z
N MET A 1 -7.03 20.55 -13.58
CA MET A 1 -8.18 19.70 -13.17
C MET A 1 -7.95 18.21 -13.42
N LYS A 2 -7.56 17.77 -14.63
CA LYS A 2 -7.31 16.34 -14.93
C LYS A 2 -6.30 15.69 -13.98
N ASP A 3 -5.21 16.38 -13.67
CA ASP A 3 -4.16 15.85 -12.79
C ASP A 3 -4.63 15.60 -11.35
N ALA A 4 -5.50 16.47 -10.84
CA ALA A 4 -6.11 16.30 -9.53
C ALA A 4 -7.09 15.12 -9.49
N ILE A 5 -7.77 14.84 -10.61
CA ILE A 5 -8.65 13.67 -10.74
C ILE A 5 -7.81 12.39 -10.78
N SER A 6 -6.74 12.37 -11.58
CA SER A 6 -5.83 11.22 -11.66
C SER A 6 -5.21 10.87 -10.31
N LEU A 7 -4.71 11.87 -9.57
CA LEU A 7 -4.15 11.64 -8.23
C LEU A 7 -5.18 11.06 -7.26
N LYS A 8 -6.39 11.63 -7.23
CA LYS A 8 -7.46 11.12 -6.35
C LYS A 8 -7.86 9.70 -6.68
N LEU A 9 -7.87 9.32 -7.97
CA LEU A 9 -8.14 7.94 -8.39
C LEU A 9 -7.04 6.98 -7.93
N VAL A 10 -5.77 7.36 -8.08
CA VAL A 10 -4.64 6.54 -7.58
C VAL A 10 -4.75 6.35 -6.08
N LEU A 11 -4.91 7.44 -5.31
CA LEU A 11 -5.06 7.35 -3.85
C LEU A 11 -6.31 6.54 -3.43
N ALA A 12 -7.40 6.58 -4.19
CA ALA A 12 -8.59 5.79 -3.90
C ALA A 12 -8.34 4.29 -4.06
N ILE A 13 -7.65 3.90 -5.13
CA ILE A 13 -7.29 2.50 -5.38
C ILE A 13 -6.31 2.02 -4.30
N ASP A 14 -5.26 2.81 -4.05
CA ASP A 14 -4.24 2.52 -3.04
C ASP A 14 -4.85 2.36 -1.64
N ALA A 15 -5.74 3.27 -1.25
CA ALA A 15 -6.44 3.19 0.02
C ALA A 15 -7.35 1.96 0.11
N LEU A 16 -8.12 1.67 -0.94
CA LEU A 16 -9.06 0.56 -0.95
C LEU A 16 -8.33 -0.79 -0.81
N VAL A 17 -7.22 -0.97 -1.52
CA VAL A 17 -6.39 -2.18 -1.43
C VAL A 17 -5.80 -2.33 -0.02
N ALA A 18 -5.21 -1.27 0.53
CA ALA A 18 -4.63 -1.28 1.87
C ALA A 18 -5.68 -1.59 2.95
N ILE A 19 -6.86 -0.94 2.87
CA ILE A 19 -7.96 -1.17 3.80
C ILE A 19 -8.48 -2.60 3.68
N ALA A 20 -8.72 -3.09 2.47
CA ALA A 20 -9.26 -4.43 2.25
C ALA A 20 -8.29 -5.50 2.78
N VAL A 21 -7.02 -5.43 2.41
CA VAL A 21 -6.00 -6.41 2.85
C VAL A 21 -5.79 -6.32 4.36
N GLY A 22 -5.60 -5.12 4.91
CA GLY A 22 -5.42 -4.93 6.34
C GLY A 22 -6.62 -5.42 7.16
N ALA A 23 -7.85 -5.13 6.72
CA ALA A 23 -9.07 -5.59 7.39
C ALA A 23 -9.25 -7.11 7.28
N MET A 24 -8.99 -7.71 6.11
CA MET A 24 -9.09 -9.16 5.94
C MET A 24 -8.12 -9.91 6.84
N ILE A 25 -6.84 -9.49 6.87
CA ILE A 25 -5.84 -10.12 7.75
C ILE A 25 -6.22 -9.90 9.22
N GLN A 26 -6.74 -8.73 9.59
CA GLN A 26 -7.12 -8.46 10.99
C GLN A 26 -8.30 -9.32 11.46
N LEU A 27 -9.33 -9.46 10.62
CA LEU A 27 -10.58 -10.15 10.96
C LEU A 27 -10.44 -11.67 10.84
N SER A 28 -9.83 -12.15 9.75
CA SER A 28 -9.57 -13.58 9.54
C SER A 28 -8.19 -13.82 8.93
N PRO A 29 -7.13 -13.85 9.76
CA PRO A 29 -5.79 -14.16 9.31
C PRO A 29 -5.72 -15.55 8.64
N ALA A 30 -6.37 -16.56 9.22
CA ALA A 30 -6.26 -17.94 8.75
C ALA A 30 -6.79 -18.09 7.32
N ASP A 31 -7.97 -17.54 7.05
CA ASP A 31 -8.57 -17.61 5.71
C ASP A 31 -7.72 -16.86 4.68
N PHE A 32 -7.20 -15.68 5.03
CA PHE A 32 -6.38 -14.87 4.12
C PHE A 32 -5.08 -15.59 3.72
N TYR A 33 -4.37 -16.17 4.69
CA TYR A 33 -3.12 -16.88 4.43
C TYR A 33 -3.34 -18.26 3.76
N ALA A 34 -4.48 -18.92 4.02
CA ALA A 34 -4.85 -20.17 3.35
C ALA A 34 -5.01 -20.01 1.83
N MET A 35 -5.39 -18.82 1.33
CA MET A 35 -5.43 -18.50 -0.12
C MET A 35 -4.06 -18.63 -0.79
N ASN A 36 -2.98 -18.60 0.00
CA ASN A 36 -1.60 -18.73 -0.45
C ASN A 36 -0.98 -20.08 -0.03
N HIS A 37 -1.82 -21.05 0.37
CA HIS A 37 -1.40 -22.35 0.92
C HIS A 37 -0.53 -22.24 2.18
N ILE A 38 -0.72 -21.18 2.97
CA ILE A 38 -0.01 -20.96 4.24
C ILE A 38 -0.94 -21.31 5.39
N ASP A 39 -0.55 -22.32 6.18
CA ASP A 39 -1.19 -22.65 7.45
C ASP A 39 -0.47 -21.94 8.60
N ILE A 40 -1.19 -21.00 9.24
CA ILE A 40 -0.69 -20.22 10.38
C ILE A 40 -1.05 -20.84 11.74
N GLY A 41 -1.83 -21.92 11.77
CA GLY A 41 -2.26 -22.58 13.00
C GLY A 41 -3.02 -21.67 13.99
N GLU A 42 -3.11 -22.11 15.24
CA GLU A 42 -3.85 -21.41 16.32
C GLU A 42 -2.95 -20.76 17.38
N ASN A 43 -1.66 -20.59 17.09
CA ASN A 43 -0.73 -20.00 18.05
C ASN A 43 -1.05 -18.52 18.28
N LEU A 44 -1.52 -18.19 19.50
CA LEU A 44 -1.93 -16.82 19.87
C LEU A 44 -0.81 -15.78 19.71
N ASN A 45 0.45 -16.16 19.97
CA ASN A 45 1.58 -15.25 19.80
C ASN A 45 1.80 -14.95 18.31
N LEU A 46 1.72 -15.97 17.46
CA LEU A 46 1.83 -15.78 16.00
C LEU A 46 0.67 -14.96 15.44
N LEU A 47 -0.56 -15.20 15.92
CA LEU A 47 -1.72 -14.41 15.53
C LEU A 47 -1.55 -12.93 15.93
N SER A 48 -0.94 -12.66 17.08
CA SER A 48 -0.61 -11.29 17.50
C SER A 48 0.42 -10.64 16.57
N GLU A 49 1.49 -11.36 16.22
CA GLU A 49 2.55 -10.90 15.30
C GLU A 49 2.03 -10.62 13.89
N ILE A 50 0.99 -11.32 13.43
CA ILE A 50 0.36 -11.11 12.12
C ILE A 50 -0.65 -9.96 12.16
N ARG A 51 -1.46 -9.88 13.23
CA ARG A 51 -2.51 -8.85 13.36
C ARG A 51 -1.96 -7.45 13.58
N ALA A 52 -0.86 -7.32 14.32
CA ALA A 52 -0.23 -6.02 14.57
C ALA A 52 0.13 -5.25 13.27
N PRO A 53 0.89 -5.82 12.32
CA PRO A 53 1.18 -5.15 11.04
C PRO A 53 -0.06 -5.01 10.15
N ALA A 54 -1.05 -5.90 10.25
CA ALA A 54 -2.32 -5.76 9.51
C ALA A 54 -3.10 -4.50 9.92
N MET A 55 -3.17 -4.19 11.22
CA MET A 55 -3.77 -2.95 11.70
C MET A 55 -2.97 -1.71 11.30
N ALA A 56 -1.64 -1.80 11.25
CA ALA A 56 -0.83 -0.72 10.71
C ALA A 56 -1.17 -0.44 9.24
N LEU A 57 -1.28 -1.50 8.42
CA LEU A 57 -1.71 -1.40 7.02
C LEU A 57 -3.10 -0.79 6.87
N LEU A 58 -4.08 -1.26 7.66
CA LEU A 58 -5.43 -0.69 7.68
C LEU A 58 -5.40 0.81 8.00
N SER A 59 -4.60 1.19 9.00
CA SER A 59 -4.44 2.59 9.42
C SER A 59 -3.80 3.44 8.33
N TYR A 60 -2.81 2.92 7.61
CA TYR A 60 -2.23 3.58 6.45
C TYR A 60 -3.26 3.77 5.34
N GLY A 61 -4.07 2.75 5.03
CA GLY A 61 -5.14 2.86 4.05
C GLY A 61 -6.16 3.95 4.40
N ILE A 62 -6.54 4.07 5.68
CA ILE A 62 -7.43 5.15 6.17
C ILE A 62 -6.77 6.52 6.00
N LEU A 63 -5.47 6.65 6.30
CA LEU A 63 -4.74 7.91 6.14
C LEU A 63 -4.61 8.31 4.67
N ILE A 64 -4.34 7.34 3.79
CA ILE A 64 -4.29 7.54 2.33
C ILE A 64 -5.65 8.02 1.83
N LEU A 65 -6.74 7.38 2.28
CA LEU A 65 -8.12 7.78 1.94
C LEU A 65 -8.42 9.21 2.41
N ALA A 66 -8.00 9.57 3.63
CA ALA A 66 -8.19 10.91 4.17
C ALA A 66 -7.48 11.98 3.31
N GLY A 67 -6.35 11.64 2.69
CA GLY A 67 -5.62 12.50 1.75
C GLY A 67 -6.40 12.89 0.48
N ILE A 68 -7.48 12.18 0.15
CA ILE A 68 -8.39 12.52 -0.96
C ILE A 68 -9.29 13.71 -0.61
N PHE A 69 -9.71 13.77 0.65
CA PHE A 69 -10.68 14.76 1.16
C PHE A 69 -10.00 15.96 1.83
N ILE A 70 -8.83 15.74 2.43
CA ILE A 70 -8.09 16.74 3.21
C ILE A 70 -6.85 17.16 2.42
N SER A 71 -6.90 18.29 1.73
CA SER A 71 -5.81 18.76 0.85
C SER A 71 -4.45 18.89 1.55
N ARG A 72 -4.43 19.19 2.86
CA ARG A 72 -3.19 19.26 3.66
C ARG A 72 -2.51 17.91 3.83
N LEU A 73 -3.25 16.80 3.74
CA LEU A 73 -2.74 15.44 3.87
C LEU A 73 -2.40 14.81 2.52
N THR A 74 -2.79 15.40 1.39
CA THR A 74 -2.61 14.80 0.07
C THR A 74 -1.15 14.45 -0.23
N PHE A 75 -0.21 15.35 0.09
CA PHE A 75 1.22 15.05 -0.07
C PHE A 75 1.65 13.86 0.80
N THR A 76 1.32 13.89 2.08
CA THR A 76 1.65 12.80 3.03
C THR A 76 1.03 11.47 2.62
N ALA A 77 -0.23 11.47 2.18
CA ALA A 77 -0.93 10.29 1.69
C ALA A 77 -0.24 9.70 0.44
N THR A 78 0.15 10.56 -0.50
CA THR A 78 0.83 10.11 -1.72
C THR A 78 2.23 9.58 -1.42
N LEU A 79 2.98 10.25 -0.54
CA LEU A 79 4.28 9.78 -0.07
C LEU A 79 4.14 8.41 0.61
N LEU A 80 3.20 8.29 1.57
CA LEU A 80 2.95 7.05 2.30
C LEU A 80 2.55 5.90 1.37
N ALA A 81 1.63 6.13 0.43
CA ALA A 81 1.23 5.12 -0.53
C ALA A 81 2.42 4.67 -1.40
N SER A 82 3.21 5.62 -1.92
CA SER A 82 4.38 5.30 -2.74
C SER A 82 5.43 4.49 -1.99
N THR A 83 5.79 4.90 -0.77
CA THR A 83 6.83 4.22 0.00
C THR A 83 6.34 2.87 0.48
N PHE A 84 5.11 2.77 0.98
CA PHE A 84 4.54 1.52 1.47
C PHE A 84 4.51 0.44 0.39
N TYR A 85 3.88 0.72 -0.75
CA TYR A 85 3.71 -0.26 -1.81
C TYR A 85 5.02 -0.62 -2.51
N LEU A 86 5.92 0.35 -2.75
CA LEU A 86 7.24 0.05 -3.30
C LEU A 86 8.10 -0.76 -2.33
N SER A 87 8.08 -0.46 -1.03
CA SER A 87 8.81 -1.24 -0.03
C SER A 87 8.33 -2.69 0.01
N TYR A 88 7.03 -2.94 -0.04
CA TYR A 88 6.46 -4.29 -0.09
C TYR A 88 6.85 -5.03 -1.38
N GLY A 89 6.64 -4.41 -2.54
CA GLY A 89 6.98 -5.02 -3.83
C GLY A 89 8.48 -5.33 -3.97
N VAL A 90 9.35 -4.41 -3.54
CA VAL A 90 10.81 -4.63 -3.52
C VAL A 90 11.18 -5.73 -2.54
N ALA A 91 10.59 -5.77 -1.34
CA ALA A 91 10.83 -6.84 -0.38
C ALA A 91 10.47 -8.21 -0.98
N ARG A 92 9.37 -8.31 -1.74
CA ARG A 92 8.99 -9.54 -2.45
C ARG A 92 10.01 -9.96 -3.51
N ILE A 93 10.55 -9.02 -4.29
CA ILE A 93 11.61 -9.30 -5.27
C ILE A 93 12.88 -9.81 -4.56
N VAL A 94 13.25 -9.17 -3.45
CA VAL A 94 14.40 -9.60 -2.63
C VAL A 94 14.15 -11.02 -2.08
N SER A 95 12.98 -11.30 -1.52
CA SER A 95 12.60 -12.63 -1.04
C SER A 95 12.60 -13.68 -2.15
N ILE A 96 12.23 -13.36 -3.39
CA ILE A 96 12.35 -14.33 -4.50
C ILE A 96 13.82 -14.76 -4.70
N GLY A 97 14.76 -13.82 -4.58
CA GLY A 97 16.18 -14.10 -4.69
C GLY A 97 16.76 -14.88 -3.50
N LEU A 98 16.22 -14.67 -2.30
CA LEU A 98 16.73 -15.28 -1.05
C LEU A 98 16.04 -16.62 -0.72
N ASP A 99 14.72 -16.66 -0.82
CA ASP A 99 13.84 -17.73 -0.33
C ASP A 99 13.29 -18.59 -1.47
N GLY A 100 13.42 -18.14 -2.72
CA GLY A 100 12.93 -18.83 -3.92
C GLY A 100 11.52 -18.39 -4.36
N TRP A 101 10.95 -19.14 -5.29
CA TRP A 101 9.73 -18.74 -5.99
C TRP A 101 8.47 -18.97 -5.14
N PRO A 102 7.65 -17.93 -4.86
CA PRO A 102 6.44 -18.06 -4.05
C PRO A 102 5.22 -18.49 -4.90
N SER A 103 4.04 -18.55 -4.27
CA SER A 103 2.77 -18.84 -4.97
C SER A 103 2.41 -17.79 -6.01
N GLU A 104 1.62 -18.17 -7.02
CA GLU A 104 1.17 -17.28 -8.10
C GLU A 104 0.42 -16.03 -7.57
N SER A 105 -0.37 -16.21 -6.51
CA SER A 105 -1.08 -15.13 -5.81
C SER A 105 -0.13 -14.09 -5.21
N LEU A 106 0.99 -14.53 -4.62
CA LEU A 106 2.00 -13.63 -4.05
C LEU A 106 2.80 -12.89 -5.12
N ILE A 107 3.05 -13.52 -6.27
CA ILE A 107 3.67 -12.86 -7.42
C ILE A 107 2.72 -11.79 -7.98
N THR A 108 1.44 -12.13 -8.11
CA THR A 108 0.40 -11.18 -8.55
C THR A 108 0.31 -10.00 -7.59
N ALA A 109 0.36 -10.25 -6.27
CA ALA A 109 0.43 -9.20 -5.26
C ALA A 109 1.66 -8.31 -5.44
N ALA A 110 2.85 -8.89 -5.65
CA ALA A 110 4.09 -8.12 -5.88
C ALA A 110 3.99 -7.22 -7.12
N VAL A 111 3.39 -7.69 -8.21
CA VAL A 111 3.17 -6.87 -9.41
C VAL A 111 2.21 -5.70 -9.09
N ILE A 112 1.11 -5.97 -8.40
CA ILE A 112 0.14 -4.94 -7.98
C ILE A 112 0.83 -3.91 -7.09
N GLU A 113 1.58 -4.34 -6.07
CA GLU A 113 2.35 -3.47 -5.17
C GLU A 113 3.29 -2.54 -5.95
N ILE A 114 4.06 -3.07 -6.91
CA ILE A 114 4.95 -2.24 -7.73
C ILE A 114 4.16 -1.25 -8.59
N VAL A 115 3.08 -1.67 -9.24
CA VAL A 115 2.26 -0.79 -10.09
C VAL A 115 1.64 0.35 -9.29
N LEU A 116 1.03 0.05 -8.14
CA LEU A 116 0.43 1.04 -7.24
C LEU A 116 1.50 2.00 -6.72
N GLY A 117 2.61 1.46 -6.22
CA GLY A 117 3.73 2.24 -5.71
C GLY A 117 4.33 3.19 -6.74
N LEU A 118 4.56 2.72 -7.98
CA LEU A 118 5.06 3.56 -9.07
C LEU A 118 4.05 4.60 -9.52
N ALA A 119 2.75 4.27 -9.57
CA ALA A 119 1.70 5.23 -9.91
C ALA A 119 1.63 6.37 -8.88
N SER A 120 1.70 6.04 -7.59
CA SER A 120 1.76 7.02 -6.50
C SER A 120 3.06 7.83 -6.52
N LEU A 121 4.21 7.20 -6.76
CA LEU A 121 5.49 7.89 -6.90
C LEU A 121 5.49 8.88 -8.06
N PHE A 122 4.91 8.51 -9.20
CA PHE A 122 4.76 9.38 -10.36
C PHE A 122 3.88 10.59 -10.03
N CYS A 123 2.78 10.38 -9.32
CA CYS A 123 1.92 11.47 -8.86
C CYS A 123 2.64 12.40 -7.85
N LEU A 124 3.44 11.83 -6.95
CA LEU A 124 4.26 12.58 -5.99
C LEU A 124 5.32 13.43 -6.70
N TRP A 125 6.03 12.85 -7.67
CA TRP A 125 7.02 13.55 -8.47
C TRP A 125 6.38 14.72 -9.24
N LYS A 126 5.21 14.50 -9.84
CA LYS A 126 4.47 15.55 -10.52
C LYS A 126 4.06 16.66 -9.54
N TYR A 127 3.60 16.31 -8.35
CA TYR A 127 3.21 17.28 -7.31
C TYR A 127 4.40 18.13 -6.83
N ALA A 128 5.58 17.51 -6.65
CA ALA A 128 6.80 18.20 -6.20
C ALA A 128 7.41 19.14 -7.25
N ASN A 129 7.18 18.89 -8.54
CA ASN A 129 7.71 19.71 -9.64
C ASN A 129 6.74 20.78 -10.16
N VAL A 130 5.60 21.00 -9.49
CA VAL A 130 4.75 22.16 -9.79
C VAL A 130 5.51 23.42 -9.34
N PRO A 131 5.82 24.38 -10.23
CA PRO A 131 6.55 25.58 -9.85
C PRO A 131 5.80 26.30 -8.71
N ASN A 132 6.52 26.62 -7.63
CA ASN A 132 6.00 27.51 -6.61
C ASN A 132 5.69 28.86 -7.29
N LEU A 133 4.41 29.23 -7.38
CA LEU A 133 3.95 30.54 -7.87
C LEU A 133 4.30 31.70 -6.90
N GLY A 134 5.36 31.54 -6.09
CA GLY A 134 5.74 32.45 -5.01
C GLY A 134 7.10 33.13 -5.17
N GLU A 135 7.87 32.86 -6.22
CA GLU A 135 9.19 33.50 -6.47
C GLU A 135 9.15 34.58 -7.56
N GLN A 136 7.98 35.19 -7.83
CA GLN A 136 7.85 36.31 -8.77
C GLN A 136 7.25 37.58 -8.12
N GLN A 137 7.64 37.88 -6.87
CA GLN A 137 7.36 39.18 -6.25
C GLN A 137 8.66 39.88 -5.85
#